data_AF-A0A661T850-F1
#
_entry.id   AF-A0A661T850-F1
#
_cell.length_a   1.000
_cell.length_b   1.000
_cell.length_c   1.000
_cell.angle_alpha   90.00
_cell.angle_beta   90.00
_cell.angle_gamma   90.00
#
_symmetry.space_group_name_H-M   'P 1'
#
loop_
_entity.id
_entity.type
_entity.pdbx_description
1 polymer ?
#
loop_
_entity_poly.entity_id
_entity_poly.type
_entity_poly.pdbx_seq_one_letter_code
_entity_poly.pdbx_strand_id
1 'polypeptide(L)'
;MKIMITVSIKKRDEAGQWKLIPAVDMAGKSLLQFFQESEGQEIVAEVNLEGRRLFFCGTERWVDRMKQQDKGEAISFNQAVQRLKQIRPELLAEKIPGLDIVADVFEGCEVVEHKILGDD
;
A
#
# COMPACT_ATOMS: atom_id res chain seq x y z
N MET A 1 17.35 0.73 16.21
CA MET A 1 16.39 -0.38 16.06
C MET A 1 15.73 -0.20 14.70
N LYS A 2 15.78 -1.20 13.82
CA LYS A 2 15.23 -1.11 12.46
C LYS A 2 13.73 -1.39 12.53
N ILE A 3 12.89 -0.45 12.14
CA ILE A 3 11.45 -0.69 12.00
C ILE A 3 11.25 -1.45 10.68
N MET A 4 10.68 -2.64 10.75
CA MET A 4 10.34 -3.44 9.57
C MET A 4 8.90 -3.15 9.15
N ILE A 5 8.73 -2.75 7.89
CA ILE A 5 7.42 -2.48 7.28
C ILE A 5 7.28 -3.37 6.07
N THR A 6 6.20 -4.15 5.99
CA THR A 6 5.89 -4.95 4.80
C THR A 6 4.60 -4.47 4.17
N VAL A 7 4.60 -4.29 2.86
CA VAL A 7 3.41 -3.86 2.10
C VAL A 7 3.07 -4.93 1.07
N SER A 8 1.80 -5.36 1.03
CA SER A 8 1.28 -6.32 0.05
C SER A 8 -0.02 -5.78 -0.54
N ILE A 9 -0.09 -5.64 -1.85
CA ILE A 9 -1.29 -5.14 -2.53
C ILE A 9 -1.87 -6.25 -3.42
N LYS A 10 -3.15 -6.54 -3.23
CA LYS A 10 -3.86 -7.60 -3.96
C LYS A 10 -5.07 -7.01 -4.67
N LYS A 11 -5.34 -7.49 -5.88
CA LYS A 11 -6.54 -7.22 -6.66
C LYS A 11 -7.30 -8.51 -6.89
N ARG A 12 -8.62 -8.44 -6.80
CA ARG A 12 -9.50 -9.55 -7.16
C ARG A 12 -9.77 -9.49 -8.66
N ASP A 13 -9.45 -10.57 -9.36
CA ASP A 13 -9.71 -10.68 -10.79
C ASP A 13 -11.18 -11.04 -11.08
N GLU A 14 -11.53 -11.08 -12.36
CA GLU A 14 -12.89 -11.40 -12.83
C GLU A 14 -13.30 -12.84 -12.49
N ALA A 15 -12.33 -13.76 -12.33
CA ALA A 15 -12.57 -15.11 -11.84
C ALA A 15 -12.78 -15.16 -10.31
N GLY A 16 -12.71 -14.02 -9.63
CA GLY A 16 -12.90 -13.89 -8.20
C GLY A 16 -11.68 -14.27 -7.36
N GLN A 17 -10.52 -14.49 -8.00
CA GLN A 17 -9.27 -14.86 -7.35
C GLN A 17 -8.48 -13.62 -6.94
N TRP A 18 -7.83 -13.69 -5.78
CA TRP A 18 -6.93 -12.64 -5.32
C TRP A 18 -5.53 -12.84 -5.88
N LYS A 19 -5.05 -11.85 -6.63
CA LYS A 19 -3.70 -11.82 -7.21
C LYS A 19 -2.94 -10.62 -6.67
N LEU A 20 -1.64 -10.81 -6.43
CA LEU A 20 -0.76 -9.69 -6.10
C LEU A 20 -0.71 -8.74 -7.30
N ILE A 21 -0.76 -7.43 -7.04
CA ILE A 21 -0.52 -6.44 -8.08
C ILE A 21 0.99 -6.39 -8.33
N PRO A 22 1.44 -6.66 -9.57
CA PRO A 22 2.85 -6.51 -9.94
C PRO A 22 3.33 -5.09 -9.67
N ALA A 23 4.54 -4.96 -9.12
CA ALA A 23 5.04 -3.66 -8.74
C ALA A 23 5.31 -2.72 -9.95
N VAL A 24 5.50 -3.30 -11.15
CA VAL A 24 5.49 -2.59 -12.44
C VAL A 24 4.21 -1.79 -12.68
N ASP A 25 3.06 -2.29 -12.24
CA ASP A 25 1.76 -1.63 -12.51
C ASP A 25 1.58 -0.37 -11.64
N MET A 26 2.42 -0.21 -10.62
CA MET A 26 2.44 0.93 -9.70
C MET A 26 3.59 1.89 -10.00
N ALA A 27 4.63 1.42 -10.69
CA ALA A 27 5.82 2.20 -11.00
C ALA A 27 5.49 3.50 -11.73
N GLY A 28 6.08 4.60 -11.30
CA GLY A 28 5.90 5.93 -11.89
C GLY A 28 4.59 6.64 -11.52
N LYS A 29 3.65 5.96 -10.84
CA LYS A 29 2.44 6.58 -10.27
C LYS A 29 2.75 7.14 -8.88
N SER A 30 2.06 8.21 -8.51
CA SER A 30 2.06 8.63 -7.11
C SER A 30 1.08 7.80 -6.27
N LEU A 31 1.24 7.79 -4.95
CA LEU A 31 0.27 7.12 -4.05
C LEU A 31 -1.14 7.68 -4.24
N LEU A 32 -1.26 9.00 -4.46
CA LEU A 32 -2.55 9.62 -4.74
C LEU A 32 -3.18 9.07 -6.03
N GLN A 33 -2.41 9.03 -7.13
CA GLN A 33 -2.90 8.50 -8.41
C GLN A 33 -3.33 7.05 -8.25
N PHE A 34 -2.49 6.22 -7.64
CA PHE A 34 -2.80 4.81 -7.42
C PHE A 34 -4.08 4.62 -6.60
N PHE A 35 -4.23 5.34 -5.48
CA PHE A 35 -5.42 5.26 -4.63
C PHE A 35 -6.68 5.76 -5.32
N GLN A 36 -6.61 6.86 -6.08
CA GLN A 36 -7.75 7.39 -6.82
C GLN A 36 -8.19 6.44 -7.95
N GLU A 37 -7.24 5.86 -8.69
CA GLU A 37 -7.54 4.89 -9.75
C GLU A 37 -8.10 3.58 -9.17
N SER A 38 -7.65 3.19 -7.98
CA SER A 38 -8.03 1.93 -7.31
C SER A 38 -9.31 2.02 -6.48
N GLU A 39 -9.81 3.22 -6.21
CA GLU A 39 -11.07 3.45 -5.51
C GLU A 39 -12.24 2.82 -6.29
N GLY A 40 -13.15 2.16 -5.58
CA GLY A 40 -14.24 1.38 -6.16
C GLY A 40 -13.85 0.00 -6.70
N GLN A 41 -12.55 -0.33 -6.78
CA GLN A 41 -12.09 -1.63 -7.25
C GLN A 41 -11.94 -2.63 -6.10
N GLU A 42 -12.04 -3.93 -6.42
CA GLU A 42 -11.79 -5.04 -5.49
C GLU A 42 -10.27 -5.16 -5.20
N ILE A 43 -9.70 -4.17 -4.52
CA ILE A 43 -8.29 -4.08 -4.17
C ILE A 43 -8.16 -3.95 -2.64
N VAL A 44 -7.18 -4.66 -2.08
CA VAL A 44 -6.79 -4.55 -0.66
C VAL A 44 -5.27 -4.41 -0.59
N ALA A 45 -4.80 -3.33 0.02
CA ALA A 45 -3.41 -3.16 0.43
C ALA A 45 -3.30 -3.46 1.93
N GLU A 46 -2.42 -4.40 2.28
CA GLU A 46 -2.05 -4.74 3.65
C GLU A 46 -0.69 -4.15 3.97
N VAL A 47 -0.61 -3.41 5.07
CA VAL A 47 0.63 -2.88 5.62
C VAL A 47 0.82 -3.47 7.01
N ASN A 48 1.93 -4.19 7.19
CA ASN A 48 2.33 -4.72 8.48
C ASN A 48 3.46 -3.86 9.05
N LEU A 49 3.21 -3.24 10.20
CA LEU A 49 4.13 -2.40 10.94
C LEU A 49 4.32 -2.99 12.34
N GLU A 50 5.45 -3.63 12.58
CA GLU A 50 5.79 -4.21 13.90
C GLU A 50 4.68 -5.10 14.50
N GLY A 51 4.03 -5.91 13.65
CA GLY A 51 2.93 -6.80 14.05
C GLY A 51 1.55 -6.15 14.05
N ARG A 52 1.45 -4.82 13.84
CA ARG A 52 0.18 -4.14 13.58
C ARG A 52 -0.16 -4.20 12.10
N ARG A 53 -1.32 -4.77 11.80
CA ARG A 53 -1.84 -4.85 10.43
C ARG A 53 -2.80 -3.72 10.16
N LEU A 54 -2.55 -3.00 9.07
CA LEU A 54 -3.37 -1.92 8.54
C LEU A 54 -3.84 -2.32 7.14
N PHE A 55 -5.12 -2.13 6.85
CA PHE A 55 -5.71 -2.45 5.56
C PHE A 55 -6.26 -1.19 4.90
N PHE A 56 -5.82 -0.93 3.67
CA PHE A 56 -6.39 0.09 2.81
C PHE A 56 -7.18 -0.60 1.70
N CYS A 57 -8.47 -0.29 1.61
CA CYS A 57 -9.40 -0.99 0.74
C CYS A 57 -9.94 -0.09 -0.36
N GLY A 58 -10.09 -0.64 -1.56
CA GLY A 58 -10.74 0.06 -2.68
C GLY A 58 -12.25 0.15 -2.53
N THR A 59 -12.89 -0.70 -1.72
CA THR A 59 -14.33 -0.61 -1.43
C THR A 59 -14.65 -0.69 0.05
N GLU A 60 -15.71 0.00 0.47
CA GLU A 60 -16.22 -0.05 1.86
C GLU A 60 -16.61 -1.47 2.29
N ARG A 61 -17.10 -2.29 1.36
CA ARG A 61 -17.38 -3.72 1.62
C ARG A 61 -16.15 -4.45 2.18
N TRP A 62 -14.97 -4.16 1.63
CA TRP A 62 -13.72 -4.77 2.11
C TRP A 62 -13.23 -4.14 3.41
N VAL A 63 -13.46 -2.85 3.63
CA VAL A 63 -13.22 -2.20 4.93
C VAL A 63 -13.98 -2.94 6.03
N ASP A 64 -15.30 -3.11 5.87
CA ASP A 64 -16.15 -3.78 6.86
C ASP A 64 -15.71 -5.23 7.07
N ARG A 65 -15.41 -5.94 5.98
CA ARG A 65 -14.97 -7.33 6.05
C ARG A 65 -13.64 -7.49 6.80
N MET A 66 -12.67 -6.59 6.60
CA MET A 66 -11.39 -6.67 7.31
C MET A 66 -11.54 -6.34 8.79
N LYS A 67 -12.40 -5.38 9.14
CA LYS A 67 -12.74 -5.07 10.54
C LYS A 67 -13.43 -6.25 11.24
N GLN A 68 -14.41 -6.88 10.59
CA GLN A 68 -15.18 -7.99 11.17
C GLN A 68 -14.36 -9.26 11.39
N GLN A 69 -13.28 -9.45 10.62
CA GLN A 69 -12.41 -10.62 10.73
C GLN A 69 -11.27 -10.44 11.73
N ASP A 70 -11.28 -9.35 12.51
CA ASP A 70 -10.24 -9.00 13.50
C ASP A 70 -8.82 -9.05 12.92
N LYS A 71 -8.68 -8.67 11.65
CA LYS A 71 -7.40 -8.77 10.94
C LYS A 71 -6.47 -7.60 11.27
N GLY A 72 -7.02 -6.49 11.75
CA GLY A 72 -6.32 -5.23 12.02
C GLY A 72 -7.21 -4.01 11.77
N GLU A 73 -6.62 -2.81 11.75
CA GLU A 73 -7.37 -1.60 11.37
C GLU A 73 -7.60 -1.57 9.86
N ALA A 74 -8.79 -1.17 9.43
CA ALA A 74 -9.09 -1.02 8.01
C ALA A 74 -9.76 0.32 7.69
N ILE A 75 -9.35 0.95 6.60
CA ILE A 75 -9.93 2.19 6.07
C ILE A 75 -9.99 2.13 4.54
N SER A 76 -10.80 2.98 3.91
CA SER A 76 -10.81 3.09 2.45
C SER A 76 -9.61 3.88 1.91
N PHE A 77 -9.28 3.72 0.63
CA PHE A 77 -8.21 4.49 -0.01
C PHE A 77 -8.46 6.00 0.08
N ASN A 78 -9.70 6.46 -0.13
CA ASN A 78 -10.04 7.87 0.10
C ASN A 78 -9.74 8.33 1.53
N GLN A 79 -10.12 7.55 2.56
CA GLN A 79 -9.80 7.87 3.95
C GLN A 79 -8.28 7.93 4.20
N ALA A 80 -7.52 7.02 3.57
CA ALA A 80 -6.06 7.02 3.63
C ALA A 80 -5.47 8.29 3.03
N VAL A 81 -5.95 8.72 1.86
CA VAL A 81 -5.56 9.98 1.22
C VAL A 81 -5.85 11.18 2.14
N GLN A 82 -7.05 11.27 2.73
CA GLN A 82 -7.38 12.40 3.62
C GLN A 82 -6.48 12.45 4.85
N ARG A 83 -6.17 11.31 5.47
CA ARG A 83 -5.22 11.24 6.59
C ARG A 83 -3.81 11.65 6.17
N LEU A 84 -3.33 11.14 5.03
CA LEU A 84 -2.00 11.50 4.51
C LEU A 84 -1.91 12.99 4.18
N LYS A 85 -2.95 13.60 3.60
CA LYS A 85 -2.98 15.06 3.35
C LYS A 85 -2.78 15.89 4.62
N GLN A 86 -3.25 15.41 5.77
CA GLN A 86 -3.14 16.14 7.03
C GLN A 86 -1.78 15.97 7.72
N ILE A 87 -1.14 14.82 7.54
CA ILE A 87 0.05 14.43 8.33
C ILE A 87 1.33 14.55 7.49
N ARG A 88 1.30 14.09 6.23
CA ARG A 88 2.42 13.99 5.29
C ARG A 88 1.93 14.12 3.83
N PRO A 89 1.45 15.30 3.40
CA PRO A 89 0.92 15.50 2.05
C PRO A 89 1.95 15.26 0.93
N GLU A 90 3.24 15.42 1.21
CA GLU A 90 4.35 15.18 0.29
C GLU A 90 4.37 13.74 -0.26
N LEU A 91 4.05 12.74 0.58
CA LEU A 91 4.03 11.33 0.21
C LEU A 91 2.97 11.01 -0.86
N LEU A 92 1.94 11.84 -0.99
CA LEU A 92 0.89 11.68 -2.00
C LEU A 92 1.36 12.09 -3.40
N ALA A 93 2.37 12.95 -3.48
CA ALA A 93 2.93 13.45 -4.72
C ALA A 93 4.19 12.67 -5.15
N GLU A 94 4.89 12.03 -4.21
CA GLU A 94 6.04 11.17 -4.51
C GLU A 94 5.63 10.02 -5.44
N LYS A 95 6.43 9.85 -6.50
CA LYS A 95 6.24 8.75 -7.44
C LYS A 95 6.85 7.48 -6.88
N ILE A 96 6.12 6.39 -6.96
CA ILE A 96 6.64 5.06 -6.71
C ILE A 96 7.78 4.84 -7.71
N PRO A 97 8.99 4.47 -7.24
CA PRO A 97 10.15 4.33 -8.11
C PRO A 97 9.91 3.35 -9.26
N GLY A 98 10.72 3.46 -10.32
CA GLY A 98 10.60 2.64 -11.53
C GLY A 98 10.92 1.17 -11.32
N LEU A 99 10.63 0.34 -12.33
CA LEU A 99 10.77 -1.13 -12.34
C LEU A 99 12.16 -1.63 -11.92
N ASP A 100 13.26 -0.96 -12.31
CA ASP A 100 14.61 -1.43 -11.95
C ASP A 100 14.90 -1.25 -10.44
N ILE A 101 14.44 -0.14 -9.84
CA ILE A 101 14.56 0.12 -8.40
C ILE A 101 13.51 -0.66 -7.61
N VAL A 102 12.32 -0.85 -8.19
CA VAL A 102 11.24 -1.62 -7.59
C VAL A 102 11.48 -3.13 -7.70
N ALA A 103 12.20 -3.64 -8.70
CA ALA A 103 12.66 -5.02 -8.73
C ALA A 103 13.82 -5.22 -7.73
N ASP A 104 14.75 -4.27 -7.62
CA ASP A 104 15.80 -4.32 -6.59
C ASP A 104 15.28 -4.15 -5.15
N VAL A 105 14.14 -3.47 -4.95
CA VAL A 105 13.49 -3.28 -3.64
C VAL A 105 12.39 -4.33 -3.37
N PHE A 106 11.79 -4.91 -4.42
CA PHE A 106 10.63 -5.80 -4.33
C PHE A 106 10.76 -7.16 -5.04
N GLU A 107 11.95 -7.62 -5.42
CA GLU A 107 12.20 -9.05 -5.63
C GLU A 107 12.18 -9.78 -4.28
N GLY A 108 11.00 -10.30 -3.90
CA GLY A 108 10.84 -11.25 -2.79
C GLY A 108 10.91 -10.67 -1.38
N CYS A 109 10.41 -9.44 -1.14
CA CYS A 109 10.58 -8.68 0.10
C CYS A 109 10.53 -9.47 1.43
N GLU A 110 11.70 -9.61 2.05
CA GLU A 110 11.91 -9.41 3.48
C GLU A 110 12.48 -7.99 3.65
N VAL A 111 11.76 -7.08 4.31
CA VAL A 111 12.21 -5.69 4.47
C VAL A 111 13.14 -5.57 5.67
N VAL A 112 14.45 -5.58 5.43
CA VAL A 112 15.47 -5.37 6.47
C VAL A 112 16.19 -4.03 6.26
N GLU A 113 15.50 -2.94 6.63
CA GLU A 113 15.95 -1.52 6.71
C GLU A 113 16.08 -0.70 5.41
N HIS A 114 15.59 0.54 5.50
CA HIS A 114 16.02 1.65 4.66
C HIS A 114 16.66 2.72 5.54
N LYS A 115 17.89 3.13 5.21
CA LYS A 115 18.62 4.21 5.88
C LYS A 115 18.65 5.40 4.92
N ILE A 116 17.92 6.46 5.23
CA ILE A 116 18.09 7.76 4.57
C ILE A 116 19.26 8.43 5.28
N LEU A 117 20.44 8.46 4.64
CA LEU A 117 21.51 9.37 5.03
C LEU A 117 21.22 10.69 4.33
N GLY A 118 20.84 11.70 5.10
CA GLY A 118 20.97 13.08 4.66
C GLY A 118 22.45 13.43 4.69
N ASP A 119 22.99 13.87 3.57
CA ASP A 119 24.23 14.65 3.56
C ASP A 119 23.87 16.13 3.71
N ASP A 120 24.66 16.81 4.56
CA ASP A 120 24.74 18.27 4.75
C ASP A 120 24.77 19.07 3.43
#